data_AF-A0A0D3KIR9-F1
#
_entry.id   AF-A0A0D3KIR9-F1
#
_cell.length_a   1.000
_cell.length_b   1.000
_cell.length_c   1.000
_cell.angle_alpha   90.00
_cell.angle_beta   90.00
_cell.angle_gamma   90.00
#
_symmetry.space_group_name_H-M   'P 1'
#
loop_
_entity.id
_entity.type
_entity.pdbx_description
1 polymer ?
#
loop_
_entity_poly.entity_id
_entity_poly.type
_entity_poly.pdbx_seq_one_letter_code
_entity_poly.pdbx_strand_id
1 'polypeptide(L)'
;MELQHFGIGVTTVLASFHKTPLIVAADGTFRGADYVRKTWDRMAASKQAEYGEAVLECLEYSSDALLIDFAWDPLRVNEALVRAATTLSPPEAEVYCGCDSRYVMQALPRLPAFLSEWVVERYLNWYGHRAGVKPAAVEEQLKQLAGARDSKEKTL
;
A
#
# COMPACT_ATOMS: atom_id res chain seq x y z
N MET A 1 19.71 2.60 -18.41
CA MET A 1 20.94 1.89 -18.85
C MET A 1 22.14 2.80 -19.10
N GLU A 2 22.03 4.13 -18.95
CA GLU A 2 23.16 5.06 -19.19
C GLU A 2 24.32 4.84 -18.21
N LEU A 3 24.03 4.71 -16.91
CA LEU A 3 25.03 4.54 -15.84
C LEU A 3 25.86 3.24 -15.95
N GLN A 4 25.30 2.21 -16.58
CA GLN A 4 25.98 0.92 -16.75
C GLN A 4 27.20 1.03 -17.66
N HIS A 5 27.18 1.94 -18.64
CA HIS A 5 28.33 2.22 -19.51
C HIS A 5 29.52 2.83 -18.75
N PHE A 6 29.26 3.42 -17.58
CA PHE A 6 30.27 3.95 -16.66
C PHE A 6 30.66 2.94 -15.57
N GLY A 7 30.21 1.67 -15.69
CA GLY A 7 30.46 0.63 -14.69
C GLY A 7 29.63 0.80 -13.40
N ILE A 8 28.61 1.66 -13.41
CA ILE A 8 27.75 1.90 -12.24
C ILE A 8 26.50 1.03 -12.36
N GLY A 9 26.36 0.06 -11.45
CA GLY A 9 25.14 -0.73 -11.28
C GLY A 9 24.15 -0.01 -10.38
N VAL A 10 22.88 0.06 -10.82
CA VAL A 10 21.78 0.61 -10.01
C VAL A 10 20.70 -0.45 -9.90
N THR A 11 20.23 -0.68 -8.67
CA THR A 11 19.07 -1.53 -8.40
C THR A 11 18.09 -0.79 -7.52
N THR A 12 16.80 -1.09 -7.68
CA THR A 12 15.74 -0.64 -6.78
C THR A 12 15.20 -1.84 -6.02
N VAL A 13 15.29 -1.82 -4.69
CA VAL A 13 14.67 -2.85 -3.86
C VAL A 13 13.24 -2.45 -3.55
N LEU A 14 12.29 -3.20 -4.11
CA LEU A 14 10.85 -2.99 -3.98
C LEU A 14 10.31 -3.89 -2.87
N ALA A 15 10.29 -3.35 -1.66
CA ALA A 15 9.74 -4.00 -0.47
C ALA A 15 8.28 -3.64 -0.25
N SER A 16 7.45 -4.63 0.06
CA SER A 16 6.05 -4.46 0.49
C SER A 16 5.94 -4.38 2.03
N PHE A 17 4.92 -4.99 2.64
CA PHE A 17 4.69 -4.97 4.09
C PHE A 17 5.78 -5.75 4.85
N HIS A 18 6.61 -5.07 5.63
CA HIS A 18 7.68 -5.68 6.44
C HIS A 18 7.66 -5.17 7.87
N LYS A 19 7.93 -6.04 8.85
CA LYS A 19 7.92 -5.73 10.29
C LYS A 19 9.15 -4.89 10.69
N THR A 20 9.15 -3.61 10.32
CA THR A 20 10.26 -2.70 10.61
C THR A 20 9.99 -1.85 11.86
N PRO A 21 11.02 -1.31 12.53
CA PRO A 21 10.84 -0.36 13.64
C PRO A 21 10.09 0.93 13.28
N LEU A 22 9.83 1.19 11.99
CA LEU A 22 9.02 2.32 11.54
C LEU A 22 7.53 2.13 11.87
N ILE A 23 7.09 0.88 11.91
CA ILE A 23 5.69 0.49 12.08
C ILE A 23 5.47 -0.44 13.28
N VAL A 24 6.54 -0.84 13.96
CA VAL A 24 6.52 -1.62 15.20
C VAL A 24 7.16 -0.77 16.30
N ALA A 25 6.41 -0.49 17.35
CA ALA A 25 6.89 0.23 18.53
C ALA A 25 7.89 -0.64 19.34
N ALA A 26 8.60 0.00 20.27
CA ALA A 26 9.57 -0.69 21.14
C ALA A 26 8.95 -1.76 22.04
N ASP A 27 7.64 -1.68 22.31
CA ASP A 27 6.86 -2.66 23.05
C ASP A 27 6.30 -3.79 22.17
N GLY A 28 6.63 -3.81 20.87
CA GLY A 28 6.18 -4.80 19.91
C GLY A 28 4.79 -4.55 19.33
N THR A 29 4.13 -3.45 19.68
CA THR A 29 2.83 -3.10 19.08
C THR A 29 2.98 -2.55 17.66
N PHE A 30 2.03 -2.92 16.78
CA PHE A 30 1.97 -2.40 15.43
C PHE A 30 1.31 -1.02 15.41
N ARG A 31 1.81 -0.13 14.56
CA ARG A 31 1.41 1.28 14.46
C ARG A 31 0.84 1.62 13.08
N GLY A 32 0.20 0.64 12.42
CA GLY A 32 -0.42 0.86 11.12
C GLY A 32 -1.57 1.86 11.23
N ALA A 33 -2.50 1.61 12.16
CA ALA A 33 -3.62 2.49 12.46
C ALA A 33 -3.15 3.89 12.89
N ASP A 34 -2.18 3.99 13.81
CA ASP A 34 -1.57 5.26 14.22
C ASP A 34 -1.09 6.10 13.02
N TYR A 35 -0.43 5.46 12.05
CA TYR A 35 0.12 6.14 10.89
C TYR A 35 -1.00 6.61 9.95
N VAL A 36 -2.02 5.78 9.75
CA VAL A 36 -3.21 6.13 8.97
C VAL A 36 -3.93 7.31 9.61
N ARG A 37 -4.23 7.26 10.93
CA ARG A 37 -4.86 8.36 11.68
C ARG A 37 -4.06 9.65 11.59
N LYS A 38 -2.76 9.58 11.83
CA LYS A 38 -1.87 10.75 11.74
C LYS A 38 -1.85 11.37 10.35
N THR A 39 -1.95 10.54 9.31
CA THR A 39 -2.03 11.02 7.91
C THR A 39 -3.39 11.65 7.64
N TRP A 40 -4.46 11.03 8.14
CA TRP A 40 -5.82 11.57 8.07
C TRP A 40 -5.92 12.94 8.73
N ASP A 41 -5.44 13.11 9.96
CA ASP A 41 -5.55 14.35 10.73
C ASP A 41 -4.81 15.53 10.06
N ARG A 42 -3.79 15.22 9.25
CA ARG A 42 -3.02 16.23 8.49
C ARG A 42 -3.63 16.54 7.12
N MET A 43 -4.60 15.76 6.69
CA MET A 43 -5.26 15.93 5.41
C MET A 43 -6.20 17.14 5.46
N ALA A 44 -6.38 17.81 4.31
CA ALA A 44 -7.32 18.92 4.21
C ALA A 44 -8.75 18.47 4.57
N ALA A 45 -9.50 19.31 5.28
CA ALA A 45 -10.87 19.00 5.70
C ALA A 45 -11.79 18.61 4.53
N SER A 46 -11.61 19.22 3.35
CA SER A 46 -12.35 18.86 2.14
C SER A 46 -12.12 17.41 1.71
N LYS A 47 -10.90 16.90 1.92
CA LYS A 47 -10.53 15.52 1.61
C LYS A 47 -10.98 14.55 2.69
N GLN A 48 -10.95 14.94 3.96
CA GLN A 48 -11.54 14.15 5.04
C GLN A 48 -13.05 13.96 4.82
N ALA A 49 -13.75 15.03 4.43
CA ALA A 49 -15.17 14.96 4.09
C ALA A 49 -15.45 14.11 2.84
N GLU A 50 -14.56 14.18 1.84
CA GLU A 50 -14.66 13.39 0.60
C GLU A 50 -14.52 11.89 0.84
N TYR A 51 -13.55 11.46 1.66
CA TYR A 51 -13.31 10.04 1.94
C TYR A 51 -14.23 9.48 3.05
N GLY A 52 -14.53 10.28 4.07
CA GLY A 52 -15.38 9.89 5.21
C GLY A 52 -14.72 8.97 6.24
N GLU A 53 -15.31 8.96 7.44
CA GLU A 53 -14.78 8.23 8.61
C GLU A 53 -14.86 6.70 8.45
N ALA A 54 -15.86 6.17 7.73
CA ALA A 54 -16.00 4.73 7.56
C ALA A 54 -14.87 4.14 6.69
N VAL A 55 -14.43 4.86 5.65
CA VAL A 55 -13.23 4.50 4.89
C VAL A 55 -11.98 4.55 5.77
N LEU A 56 -11.87 5.56 6.65
CA LEU A 56 -10.75 5.67 7.59
C LEU A 56 -10.68 4.47 8.54
N GLU A 57 -11.78 4.10 9.19
CA GLU A 57 -11.85 2.95 10.10
C GLU A 57 -11.44 1.64 9.39
N CYS A 58 -11.85 1.47 8.13
CA CYS A 58 -11.43 0.32 7.31
C CYS A 58 -9.92 0.34 7.01
N LEU A 59 -9.37 1.51 6.71
CA LEU A 59 -7.94 1.68 6.42
C LEU A 59 -7.07 1.44 7.66
N GLU A 60 -7.51 1.90 8.83
CA GLU A 60 -6.81 1.65 10.10
C GLU A 60 -6.76 0.16 10.42
N TYR A 61 -7.92 -0.49 10.40
CA TYR A 61 -8.01 -1.92 10.69
C TYR A 61 -7.23 -2.76 9.66
N SER A 62 -7.38 -2.46 8.36
CA SER A 62 -6.67 -3.19 7.32
C SER A 62 -5.16 -2.99 7.37
N SER A 63 -4.69 -1.80 7.76
CA SER A 63 -3.26 -1.52 7.93
C SER A 63 -2.67 -2.35 9.06
N ASP A 64 -3.30 -2.37 10.23
CA ASP A 64 -2.81 -3.21 11.34
C ASP A 64 -2.89 -4.70 11.00
N ALA A 65 -3.99 -5.16 10.41
CA ALA A 65 -4.16 -6.56 10.04
C ALA A 65 -3.11 -7.02 9.01
N LEU A 66 -2.81 -6.22 7.99
CA LEU A 66 -1.72 -6.51 7.05
C LEU A 66 -0.37 -6.64 7.75
N LEU A 67 -0.10 -5.76 8.71
CA LEU A 67 1.18 -5.73 9.38
C LEU A 67 1.34 -6.87 10.41
N ILE A 68 0.24 -7.28 11.05
CA ILE A 68 0.22 -8.40 11.99
C ILE A 68 0.34 -9.72 11.23
N ASP A 69 -0.58 -9.96 10.29
CA ASP A 69 -0.83 -11.28 9.68
C ASP A 69 0.07 -11.55 8.47
N PHE A 70 0.43 -10.51 7.72
CA PHE A 70 1.04 -10.67 6.38
C PHE A 70 2.42 -10.03 6.24
N ALA A 71 2.92 -9.29 7.24
CA ALA A 71 4.20 -8.64 7.10
C ALA A 71 5.37 -9.63 7.10
N TRP A 72 6.25 -9.42 6.12
CA TRP A 72 7.46 -10.19 5.91
C TRP A 72 8.56 -9.83 6.92
N ASP A 73 9.49 -10.77 7.09
CA ASP A 73 10.72 -10.55 7.84
C ASP A 73 11.58 -9.48 7.15
N PRO A 74 11.91 -8.36 7.82
CA PRO A 74 12.78 -7.31 7.25
C PRO A 74 14.16 -7.81 6.84
N LEU A 75 14.66 -8.93 7.39
CA LEU A 75 15.93 -9.53 6.96
C LEU A 75 15.96 -9.86 5.47
N ARG A 76 14.81 -10.15 4.85
CA ARG A 76 14.73 -10.38 3.39
C ARG A 76 15.13 -9.16 2.57
N VAL A 77 14.86 -7.96 3.06
CA VAL A 77 15.28 -6.71 2.42
C VAL A 77 16.79 -6.56 2.55
N ASN A 78 17.35 -6.86 3.73
CA ASN A 78 18.81 -6.83 3.94
C ASN A 78 19.53 -7.84 3.04
N GLU A 79 19.02 -9.06 2.92
CA GLU A 79 19.54 -10.09 2.02
C GLU A 79 19.53 -9.60 0.56
N ALA A 80 18.43 -8.97 0.11
CA ALA A 80 18.33 -8.40 -1.23
C ALA A 80 19.35 -7.29 -1.48
N LEU A 81 19.53 -6.37 -0.51
CA LEU A 81 20.51 -5.29 -0.59
C LEU A 81 21.94 -5.84 -0.64
N VAL A 82 22.29 -6.79 0.23
CA VAL A 82 23.61 -7.42 0.25
C VAL A 82 23.87 -8.15 -1.07
N ARG A 83 22.88 -8.91 -1.57
CA ARG A 83 23.00 -9.62 -2.85
C ARG A 83 23.23 -8.64 -4.01
N ALA A 84 22.51 -7.52 -4.04
CA ALA A 84 22.69 -6.52 -5.07
C ALA A 84 24.02 -5.76 -4.96
N ALA A 85 24.55 -5.57 -3.76
CA ALA A 85 25.83 -4.91 -3.54
C ALA A 85 27.05 -5.82 -3.81
N THR A 86 26.89 -7.13 -3.63
CA THR A 86 28.00 -8.12 -3.70
C THR A 86 28.00 -8.95 -4.99
N THR A 87 27.02 -8.79 -5.87
CA THR A 87 26.98 -9.51 -7.15
C THR A 87 28.16 -9.12 -8.04
N LEU A 88 28.80 -10.13 -8.63
CA LEU A 88 29.86 -9.96 -9.63
C LEU A 88 29.32 -9.68 -11.04
N SER A 89 28.03 -9.92 -11.25
CA SER A 89 27.31 -9.59 -12.48
C SER A 89 26.49 -8.31 -12.31
N PRO A 90 26.17 -7.58 -13.40
CA PRO A 90 25.29 -6.43 -13.32
C PRO A 90 24.00 -6.76 -12.54
N PRO A 91 23.65 -5.98 -11.50
CA PRO A 91 22.46 -6.27 -10.70
C PRO A 91 21.19 -6.10 -11.53
N GLU A 92 20.15 -6.84 -11.16
CA GLU A 92 18.79 -6.61 -11.69
C GLU A 92 18.36 -5.16 -11.39
N ALA A 93 17.66 -4.53 -12.33
CA ALA A 93 17.19 -3.16 -12.14
C ALA A 93 16.21 -3.03 -10.97
N GLU A 94 15.44 -4.09 -10.70
CA GLU A 94 14.44 -4.16 -9.64
C GLU A 94 14.51 -5.50 -8.93
N VAL A 95 14.57 -5.48 -7.60
CA VAL A 95 14.52 -6.67 -6.76
C VAL A 95 13.30 -6.59 -5.87
N TYR A 96 12.41 -7.58 -5.99
CA TYR A 96 11.13 -7.60 -5.27
C TYR A 96 11.25 -8.43 -3.99
N CYS A 97 10.96 -7.80 -2.85
CA CYS A 97 10.97 -8.43 -1.53
C CYS A 97 9.53 -8.63 -1.05
N GLY A 98 9.14 -9.90 -0.89
CA GLY A 98 7.76 -10.29 -0.55
C GLY A 98 6.98 -10.83 -1.75
N CYS A 99 6.10 -11.79 -1.49
CA CYS A 99 5.23 -12.40 -2.51
C CYS A 99 4.25 -11.38 -3.09
N ASP A 100 3.67 -10.56 -2.23
CA ASP A 100 2.79 -9.45 -2.55
C ASP A 100 3.48 -8.37 -3.39
N SER A 101 4.72 -8.00 -3.06
CA SER A 101 5.52 -7.09 -3.90
C SER A 101 5.69 -7.65 -5.32
N ARG A 102 6.03 -8.93 -5.43
CA ARG A 102 6.30 -9.59 -6.72
C ARG A 102 5.04 -9.80 -7.57
N TYR A 103 3.93 -10.24 -6.97
CA TYR A 103 2.76 -10.69 -7.73
C TYR A 103 1.57 -9.74 -7.67
N VAL A 104 1.35 -9.04 -6.55
CA VAL A 104 0.17 -8.19 -6.37
C VAL A 104 0.48 -6.76 -6.79
N MET A 105 1.53 -6.17 -6.21
CA MET A 105 1.88 -4.75 -6.44
C MET A 105 2.37 -4.48 -7.86
N GLN A 106 2.90 -5.50 -8.55
CA GLN A 106 3.22 -5.43 -9.97
C GLN A 106 2.01 -5.57 -10.90
N ALA A 107 1.04 -6.39 -10.52
CA ALA A 107 -0.08 -6.72 -11.40
C ALA A 107 -1.19 -5.67 -11.28
N LEU A 108 -1.49 -5.21 -10.05
CA LEU A 108 -2.62 -4.32 -9.77
C LEU A 108 -2.59 -3.02 -10.59
N PRO A 109 -1.46 -2.30 -10.73
CA PRO A 109 -1.40 -1.07 -11.52
C PRO A 109 -1.52 -1.29 -13.04
N ARG A 110 -1.34 -2.54 -13.51
CA ARG A 110 -1.44 -2.93 -14.92
C ARG A 110 -2.84 -3.40 -15.29
N LEU A 111 -3.74 -3.58 -14.32
CA LEU A 111 -5.13 -3.91 -14.59
C LEU A 111 -5.87 -2.69 -15.15
N PRO A 112 -6.87 -2.90 -16.02
CA PRO A 112 -7.86 -1.88 -16.33
C PRO A 112 -8.42 -1.22 -15.07
N ALA A 113 -8.66 0.09 -15.12
CA ALA A 113 -9.07 0.89 -13.95
C ALA A 113 -10.23 0.25 -13.18
N PHE A 114 -11.29 -0.19 -13.88
CA PHE A 114 -12.45 -0.84 -13.27
C PHE A 114 -12.11 -2.12 -12.49
N LEU A 115 -11.13 -2.91 -12.93
CA LEU A 115 -10.70 -4.11 -12.21
C LEU A 115 -9.86 -3.75 -10.99
N SER A 116 -8.97 -2.76 -11.13
CA SER A 116 -8.17 -2.29 -9.99
C SER A 116 -9.06 -1.71 -8.88
N GLU A 117 -10.07 -0.92 -9.25
CA GLU A 117 -11.04 -0.34 -8.33
C GLU A 117 -11.90 -1.43 -7.69
N TRP A 118 -12.37 -2.41 -8.47
CA TRP A 118 -13.11 -3.55 -7.94
C TRP A 118 -12.31 -4.36 -6.91
N VAL A 119 -11.01 -4.62 -7.17
CA VAL A 119 -10.14 -5.33 -6.21
C VAL A 119 -9.99 -4.52 -4.92
N VAL A 120 -9.74 -3.21 -5.04
CA VAL A 120 -9.59 -2.31 -3.88
C VAL A 120 -10.88 -2.22 -3.08
N GLU A 121 -12.03 -2.06 -3.74
CA GLU A 121 -13.34 -2.05 -3.09
C GLU A 121 -13.61 -3.35 -2.33
N ARG A 122 -13.33 -4.51 -2.94
CA ARG A 122 -13.50 -5.81 -2.30
C ARG A 122 -12.58 -5.98 -1.10
N TYR A 123 -11.35 -5.50 -1.22
CA TYR A 123 -10.39 -5.48 -0.14
C TYR A 123 -10.90 -4.62 1.02
N LEU A 124 -11.30 -3.36 0.78
CA LEU A 124 -11.81 -2.45 1.80
C LEU A 124 -13.09 -2.99 2.46
N ASN A 125 -14.03 -3.54 1.69
CA ASN A 125 -15.25 -4.12 2.24
C ASN A 125 -14.98 -5.37 3.11
N TRP A 126 -14.01 -6.20 2.73
CA TRP A 126 -13.62 -7.37 3.51
C TRP A 126 -13.09 -6.97 4.89
N TYR A 127 -12.20 -5.98 4.94
CA TYR A 127 -11.64 -5.50 6.20
C TYR A 127 -12.64 -4.63 6.98
N GLY A 128 -13.48 -3.85 6.31
CA GLY A 128 -14.58 -3.11 6.95
C GLY A 128 -15.54 -4.01 7.70
N HIS A 129 -15.94 -5.13 7.08
CA HIS A 129 -16.77 -6.13 7.77
C HIS A 129 -16.08 -6.69 9.02
N ARG A 130 -14.76 -6.94 8.97
CA ARG A 130 -13.99 -7.42 10.12
C ARG A 130 -13.79 -6.36 11.20
N ALA A 131 -13.74 -5.10 10.81
CA ALA A 131 -13.69 -3.95 11.71
C ALA A 131 -15.05 -3.63 12.36
N GLY A 132 -16.14 -4.31 11.96
CA GLY A 132 -17.50 -4.01 12.41
C GLY A 132 -18.15 -2.81 11.70
N VAL A 133 -17.48 -2.27 10.68
CA VAL A 133 -18.02 -1.21 9.83
C VAL A 133 -19.08 -1.80 8.91
N LYS A 134 -20.26 -1.17 8.85
CA LYS A 134 -21.35 -1.63 7.98
C LYS A 134 -20.92 -1.47 6.52
N PRO A 135 -20.95 -2.54 5.69
CA PRO A 135 -20.53 -2.48 4.29
C PRO A 135 -21.25 -1.39 3.48
N ALA A 136 -22.54 -1.16 3.79
CA ALA A 136 -23.33 -0.12 3.13
C ALA A 136 -22.75 1.29 3.28
N ALA A 137 -22.13 1.61 4.43
CA ALA A 137 -21.54 2.93 4.67
C ALA A 137 -20.27 3.14 3.82
N VAL A 138 -19.47 2.08 3.65
CA VAL A 138 -18.27 2.08 2.82
C VAL A 138 -18.65 2.15 1.33
N GLU A 139 -19.60 1.33 0.89
CA GLU A 139 -20.09 1.35 -0.49
C GLU A 139 -20.71 2.70 -0.88
N GLU A 140 -21.47 3.34 0.02
CA GLU A 140 -22.05 4.65 -0.22
C GLU A 140 -20.97 5.73 -0.42
N GLN A 141 -19.95 5.75 0.44
CA GLN A 141 -18.82 6.67 0.32
C GLN A 141 -18.01 6.42 -0.96
N LEU A 142 -17.72 5.15 -1.30
CA LEU A 142 -17.02 4.80 -2.53
C LEU A 142 -17.81 5.19 -3.79
N LYS A 143 -19.13 5.04 -3.79
CA LYS A 143 -19.99 5.49 -4.90
C LYS A 143 -20.01 7.01 -5.04
N GLN A 144 -20.04 7.75 -3.93
CA GLN A 144 -19.94 9.21 -3.94
C GLN A 144 -18.59 9.67 -4.54
N LEU A 145 -17.50 9.00 -4.19
CA LEU A 145 -16.16 9.25 -4.76
C LEU A 145 -16.10 8.99 -6.27
N ALA A 146 -16.64 7.85 -6.72
CA ALA A 146 -16.67 7.51 -8.15
C ALA A 146 -17.50 8.51 -8.95
N GLY A 147 -18.70 8.85 -8.48
CA GLY A 147 -19.58 9.83 -9.15
C GLY A 147 -18.99 11.25 -9.20
N ALA A 148 -18.27 11.66 -8.16
CA ALA A 148 -17.56 12.94 -8.15
C ALA A 148 -16.43 12.98 -9.20
N ARG A 149 -15.78 11.84 -9.47
CA ARG A 149 -14.69 11.70 -10.45
C ARG A 149 -15.22 11.82 -11.89
N ASP A 150 -16.29 11.10 -12.21
CA ASP A 150 -16.96 11.15 -13.52
C ASP A 150 -17.49 12.55 -13.87
N SER A 151 -17.92 13.32 -12.86
CA SER A 151 -18.38 14.70 -13.06
C SER A 151 -17.24 15.67 -13.37
N LYS A 152 -16.05 15.46 -12.79
CA LYS A 152 -14.86 16.29 -13.04
C LYS A 152 -14.24 16.03 -14.41
N GLU A 153 -14.23 14.78 -14.88
CA GLU A 153 -13.70 14.43 -16.20
C GLU A 153 -14.55 14.97 -17.36
N LYS A 154 -15.85 15.21 -17.15
CA LYS A 154 -16.74 15.83 -18.16
C LYS A 154 -16.65 17.35 -18.25
N THR A 155 -15.89 17.99 -17.36
CA THR A 155 -15.78 19.45 -17.28
C THR A 155 -14.43 19.98 -17.80
N LEU A 156 -13.56 19.10 -18.30
CA LEU A 156 -12.29 19.39 -18.97
C LEU A 156 -12.38 19.09 -20.46
#